data_AF-A0A5B9ENZ8-F1
#
_entry.id   AF-A0A5B9ENZ8-F1
#
_cell.length_a   1.000
_cell.length_b   1.000
_cell.length_c   1.000
_cell.angle_alpha   90.00
_cell.angle_beta   90.00
_cell.angle_gamma   90.00
#
_symmetry.space_group_name_H-M   'P 1'
#
loop_
_entity.id
_entity.type
_entity.pdbx_description
1 polymer ?
#
loop_
_entity_poly.entity_id
_entity_poly.type
_entity_poly.pdbx_seq_one_letter_code
_entity_poly.pdbx_strand_id
1 'polypeptide(L)'
;MGKSDSFKMNISADGRKTQSPKQTRKKKTSPMNAMSATNMARFRPPRAKTEMLQIIAFLEDLGDELEDVVDLSAPNPNLRMTLLLLRGHLEGRAITATSLIGASRVPYATANRRLKEMVNAGLIEQRPRTKTGKSFSMHPSETLMDQWAQLSSRVSRLAANRFGGKQTLGEADDYYFGESYMDAKSIPPLQVLSEPLKLAGGLRVLVHGDPTFMVMENLKRQFEQSIGVQINQRAFSIDRLHEEAVRNSERKSSRYDIIAVDLPWVGEFAERDILMPLDEAMDIASVDPADFHTAGWKAAHWGGRPYGLPAQTTPELLFYRKDMFAEAGLEPPATTDALLAAAKALHDPQNGRHGIAWNAARGTALGHTVLMTLADFGQPVFDLPPVAGGFATGHLADRRYNVTIDTESGLRAAEFLLELLEYSPPDILSMSWYERVRPYAAGRIAMAYGYTLLAPYFESDEESPANGQTGYLPHPAGPGASQIAPVGGYIMGIPANLPPDRVPAAVEALRVFTSPEAQKLYVQNGSRTNPRYSVGADPDVRRLSPIFEAVDAMSWRDELQFWPRPPVPEISEIIQICGEEFHDMLRGLTTPAETLRRAQERADAMIKRHRSK
;
A
#
# COMPACT_ATOMS: atom_id res chain seq x y z
N MET A 1 63.56 9.68 68.78
CA MET A 1 62.75 10.48 69.72
C MET A 1 61.59 11.02 68.91
N GLY A 2 60.35 10.51 68.96
CA GLY A 2 59.52 10.23 70.15
C GLY A 2 59.13 11.57 70.77
N LYS A 3 57.88 12.01 70.92
CA LYS A 3 56.60 11.33 71.26
C LYS A 3 55.46 12.31 70.94
N SER A 4 54.34 11.87 70.33
CA SER A 4 53.09 11.36 70.93
C SER A 4 52.33 12.37 71.78
N ASP A 5 51.06 12.59 71.41
CA ASP A 5 49.84 12.66 72.24
C ASP A 5 48.70 13.10 71.30
N SER A 6 47.44 12.65 71.36
CA SER A 6 46.75 11.58 72.07
C SER A 6 45.37 11.44 71.38
N PHE A 7 44.76 10.28 71.53
CA PHE A 7 43.46 9.84 70.98
C PHE A 7 42.27 10.75 71.36
N LYS A 8 41.27 10.92 70.47
CA LYS A 8 39.89 10.36 70.63
C LYS A 8 38.88 10.77 69.54
N MET A 9 38.04 9.76 69.23
CA MET A 9 36.65 9.78 68.76
C MET A 9 36.31 9.89 67.25
N ASN A 10 35.96 8.71 66.72
CA ASN A 10 35.10 8.45 65.56
C ASN A 10 33.70 9.05 65.74
N ILE A 11 33.21 9.79 64.73
CA ILE A 11 31.86 9.64 64.17
C ILE A 11 31.98 9.80 62.65
N SER A 12 31.68 8.72 61.92
CA SER A 12 31.69 8.64 60.47
C SER A 12 30.41 9.21 59.85
N ALA A 13 30.54 10.18 58.94
CA ALA A 13 29.56 10.44 57.89
C ALA A 13 30.34 10.42 56.56
N ASP A 14 30.21 9.29 55.84
CA ASP A 14 30.92 9.00 54.59
C ASP A 14 30.31 9.82 53.44
N GLY A 15 30.97 10.93 53.08
CA GLY A 15 30.70 11.70 51.88
C GLY A 15 31.46 11.10 50.69
N ARG A 16 30.78 10.29 49.88
CA ARG A 16 31.33 9.87 48.57
C ARG A 16 31.26 11.02 47.57
N LYS A 17 32.45 11.45 47.15
CA LYS A 17 32.71 12.34 46.01
C LYS A 17 32.14 11.75 44.72
N THR A 18 31.22 12.47 44.07
CA THR A 18 30.93 12.29 42.64
C THR A 18 31.43 13.51 41.87
N GLN A 19 32.44 13.30 41.04
CA GLN A 19 32.92 14.24 40.05
C GLN A 19 31.85 14.45 38.97
N SER A 20 31.46 15.71 38.75
CA SER A 20 30.55 16.15 37.71
C SER A 20 31.32 16.45 36.41
N PRO A 21 30.97 15.84 35.25
CA PRO A 21 31.55 16.25 33.97
C PRO A 21 30.76 17.41 33.35
N LYS A 22 31.51 18.44 32.93
CA LYS A 22 31.04 19.56 32.11
C LYS A 22 30.29 19.07 30.87
N GLN A 23 28.99 19.38 30.77
CA GLN A 23 28.23 19.22 29.53
C GLN A 23 28.57 20.34 28.54
N THR A 24 29.33 19.98 27.51
CA THR A 24 29.41 20.76 26.27
C THR A 24 28.11 20.57 25.49
N ARG A 25 27.30 21.62 25.37
CA ARG A 25 26.11 21.65 24.49
C ARG A 25 26.58 21.58 23.03
N LYS A 26 26.71 20.37 22.48
CA LYS A 26 26.63 20.16 21.03
C LYS A 26 25.16 20.25 20.63
N LYS A 27 24.80 21.26 19.84
CA LYS A 27 23.53 21.30 19.08
C LYS A 27 23.46 20.03 18.23
N LYS A 28 22.61 19.07 18.62
CA LYS A 28 22.17 17.99 17.75
C LYS A 28 21.04 18.56 16.89
N THR A 29 21.32 18.81 15.63
CA THR A 29 20.29 18.88 14.59
C THR A 29 19.74 17.47 14.42
N SER A 30 18.56 17.20 14.98
CA SER A 30 17.80 16.00 14.66
C SER A 30 17.24 16.17 13.23
N PRO A 31 17.53 15.27 12.29
CA PRO A 31 16.85 15.30 11.01
C PRO A 31 15.41 14.82 11.20
N MET A 32 14.45 15.75 11.04
CA MET A 32 13.08 15.41 10.68
C MET A 32 13.13 14.58 9.38
N ASN A 33 12.32 13.52 9.31
CA ASN A 33 12.23 12.49 8.24
C ASN A 33 12.91 11.14 8.50
N ALA A 34 13.45 10.88 9.70
CA ALA A 34 13.80 9.52 10.09
C ALA A 34 12.60 8.81 10.72
N MET A 35 12.02 7.82 10.01
CA MET A 35 11.23 6.79 10.67
C MET A 35 12.10 6.13 11.75
N SER A 36 11.79 6.35 13.02
CA SER A 36 12.43 5.58 14.09
C SER A 36 11.94 4.13 13.99
N ALA A 37 12.82 3.16 14.24
CA ALA A 37 12.48 1.73 14.25
C ALA A 37 11.28 1.41 15.19
N THR A 38 11.01 2.29 16.15
CA THR A 38 9.87 2.23 17.07
C THR A 38 8.51 2.47 16.37
N ASN A 39 8.47 3.20 15.24
CA ASN A 39 7.24 3.47 14.49
C ASN A 39 6.76 2.27 13.67
N MET A 40 7.66 1.39 13.21
CA MET A 40 7.29 0.15 12.49
C MET A 40 6.69 -0.92 13.42
N ALA A 41 7.05 -0.89 14.71
CA ALA A 41 6.64 -1.91 15.67
C ALA A 41 5.16 -1.83 16.13
N ARG A 42 4.42 -0.77 15.77
CA ARG A 42 3.01 -0.59 16.12
C ARG A 42 2.02 -1.01 15.04
N PHE A 43 2.48 -1.39 13.85
CA PHE A 43 1.62 -2.06 12.88
C PHE A 43 1.44 -3.51 13.35
N ARG A 44 0.37 -3.77 14.12
CA ARG A 44 -0.13 -5.13 14.26
C ARG A 44 -0.95 -5.40 13.00
N PRO A 45 -0.48 -6.28 12.08
CA PRO A 45 -1.33 -6.66 10.97
C PRO A 45 -2.61 -7.28 11.55
N PRO A 46 -3.78 -7.01 10.95
CA PRO A 46 -4.98 -7.74 11.32
C PRO A 46 -4.69 -9.23 11.22
N ARG A 47 -5.13 -10.03 12.21
CA ARG A 47 -5.18 -11.49 12.09
C ARG A 47 -6.28 -11.85 11.10
N ALA A 48 -6.10 -11.51 9.84
CA ALA A 48 -6.97 -11.98 8.78
C ALA A 48 -6.69 -13.47 8.57
N LYS A 49 -7.38 -14.30 9.34
CA LYS A 49 -7.57 -15.70 8.96
C LYS A 49 -8.42 -15.66 7.70
N THR A 50 -7.82 -16.00 6.55
CA THR A 50 -8.58 -16.24 5.32
C THR A 50 -9.71 -17.22 5.62
N GLU A 51 -10.88 -17.03 5.01
CA GLU A 51 -12.04 -17.92 5.18
C GLU A 51 -11.65 -19.39 5.02
N MET A 52 -10.78 -19.69 4.05
CA MET A 52 -10.24 -21.04 3.84
C MET A 52 -9.50 -21.60 5.07
N LEU A 53 -8.69 -20.80 5.78
CA LEU A 53 -8.03 -21.26 7.01
C LEU A 53 -9.02 -21.50 8.16
N GLN A 54 -10.11 -20.74 8.21
CA GLN A 54 -11.18 -20.95 9.19
C GLN A 54 -11.93 -22.24 8.89
N ILE A 55 -12.27 -22.48 7.62
CA ILE A 55 -12.91 -23.73 7.18
C ILE A 55 -12.01 -24.93 7.39
N ILE A 56 -10.69 -24.82 7.12
CA ILE A 56 -9.73 -25.89 7.43
C ILE A 56 -9.75 -26.19 8.92
N ALA A 57 -9.68 -25.17 9.80
CA ALA A 57 -9.73 -25.38 11.25
C ALA A 57 -11.06 -26.04 11.69
N PHE A 58 -12.19 -25.53 11.19
CA PHE A 58 -13.50 -26.11 11.48
C PHE A 58 -13.61 -27.58 11.06
N LEU A 59 -13.09 -27.94 9.87
CA LEU A 59 -13.13 -29.33 9.39
C LEU A 59 -12.13 -30.24 10.10
N GLU A 60 -11.01 -29.71 10.59
CA GLU A 60 -10.09 -30.44 11.47
C GLU A 60 -10.78 -30.74 12.82
N ASP A 61 -11.34 -29.72 13.47
CA ASP A 61 -12.03 -29.85 14.76
C ASP A 61 -13.24 -30.80 14.65
N LEU A 62 -14.09 -30.60 13.62
CA LEU A 62 -15.23 -31.48 13.35
C LEU A 62 -14.79 -32.91 13.04
N GLY A 63 -13.69 -33.08 12.30
CA GLY A 63 -13.15 -34.40 11.98
C GLY A 63 -12.64 -35.13 13.21
N ASP A 64 -12.01 -34.43 14.15
CA ASP A 64 -11.56 -34.99 15.42
C ASP A 64 -12.76 -35.41 16.28
N GLU A 65 -13.76 -34.55 16.44
CA GLU A 65 -14.99 -34.88 17.20
C GLU A 65 -15.74 -36.09 16.59
N LEU A 66 -15.89 -36.16 15.26
CA LEU A 66 -16.57 -37.28 14.60
C LEU A 66 -15.79 -38.61 14.68
N GLU A 67 -14.47 -38.56 14.77
CA GLU A 67 -13.63 -39.74 14.99
C GLU A 67 -13.71 -40.22 16.46
N ASP A 68 -13.80 -39.30 17.41
CA ASP A 68 -13.80 -39.62 18.85
C ASP A 68 -15.17 -40.08 19.38
N VAL A 69 -16.28 -39.70 18.74
CA VAL A 69 -17.65 -40.02 19.22
C VAL A 69 -18.10 -41.44 18.89
N VAL A 70 -17.56 -42.09 17.85
CA VAL A 70 -18.06 -43.39 17.36
C VAL A 70 -16.92 -44.39 17.25
N ASP A 71 -16.98 -45.47 18.04
CA ASP A 71 -15.99 -46.57 18.05
C ASP A 71 -15.74 -47.24 16.68
N LEU A 72 -16.62 -47.01 15.71
CA LEU A 72 -16.56 -47.54 14.33
C LEU A 72 -16.12 -46.50 13.29
N SER A 73 -15.81 -45.27 13.70
CA SER A 73 -15.34 -44.22 12.79
C SER A 73 -13.87 -44.46 12.42
N ALA A 74 -13.58 -44.60 11.13
CA ALA A 74 -12.21 -44.73 10.65
C ALA A 74 -11.70 -43.36 10.16
N PRO A 75 -10.43 -43.01 10.43
CA PRO A 75 -9.89 -41.74 9.99
C PRO A 75 -9.92 -41.64 8.46
N ASN A 76 -10.14 -40.43 7.95
CA ASN A 76 -10.06 -40.15 6.52
C ASN A 76 -8.65 -39.64 6.15
N PRO A 77 -7.73 -40.52 5.71
CA PRO A 77 -6.34 -40.13 5.47
C PRO A 77 -6.20 -39.10 4.33
N ASN A 78 -7.07 -39.16 3.32
CA ASN A 78 -7.04 -38.23 2.20
C ASN A 78 -7.42 -36.83 2.66
N LEU A 79 -8.51 -36.70 3.43
CA LEU A 79 -8.96 -35.42 3.97
C LEU A 79 -7.90 -34.81 4.90
N ARG A 80 -7.34 -35.58 5.83
CA ARG A 80 -6.31 -35.08 6.77
C ARG A 80 -5.03 -34.62 6.04
N MET A 81 -4.59 -35.37 5.04
CA MET A 81 -3.46 -34.96 4.20
C MET A 81 -3.77 -33.68 3.42
N THR A 82 -4.97 -33.57 2.82
CA THR A 82 -5.42 -32.36 2.12
C THR A 82 -5.47 -31.14 3.05
N LEU A 83 -6.06 -31.27 4.24
CA LEU A 83 -6.14 -30.19 5.23
C LEU A 83 -4.75 -29.68 5.64
N LEU A 84 -3.82 -30.59 5.96
CA LEU A 84 -2.44 -30.21 6.27
C LEU A 84 -1.73 -29.55 5.09
N LEU A 85 -1.92 -30.09 3.88
CA LEU A 85 -1.30 -29.57 2.66
C LEU A 85 -1.75 -28.13 2.36
N LEU A 86 -3.06 -27.90 2.38
CA LEU A 86 -3.67 -26.60 2.14
C LEU A 86 -3.31 -25.59 3.22
N ARG A 87 -3.36 -25.99 4.50
CA ARG A 87 -2.92 -25.16 5.62
C ARG A 87 -1.46 -24.74 5.44
N GLY A 88 -0.60 -25.71 5.12
CA GLY A 88 0.82 -25.46 4.86
C GLY A 88 1.04 -24.46 3.73
N HIS A 89 0.32 -24.62 2.62
CA HIS A 89 0.36 -23.71 1.48
C HIS A 89 -0.06 -22.28 1.85
N LEU A 90 -1.24 -22.11 2.45
CA LEU A 90 -1.80 -20.81 2.82
C LEU A 90 -0.94 -20.08 3.88
N GLU A 91 -0.24 -20.82 4.74
CA GLU A 91 0.63 -20.27 5.79
C GLU A 91 2.11 -20.12 5.37
N GLY A 92 2.48 -20.43 4.12
CA GLY A 92 3.89 -20.34 3.69
C GLY A 92 4.80 -21.37 4.38
N ARG A 93 4.28 -22.56 4.68
CA ARG A 93 5.00 -23.68 5.30
C ARG A 93 5.20 -24.79 4.28
N ALA A 94 6.47 -25.10 3.99
CA ALA A 94 6.82 -26.24 3.15
C ALA A 94 6.38 -27.57 3.78
N ILE A 95 5.56 -28.34 3.05
CA ILE A 95 5.08 -29.65 3.46
C ILE A 95 5.90 -30.76 2.79
N THR A 96 6.17 -31.84 3.52
CA THR A 96 6.89 -33.02 2.99
C THR A 96 5.96 -34.23 2.90
N ALA A 97 6.32 -35.21 2.06
CA ALA A 97 5.62 -36.49 2.00
C ALA A 97 5.51 -37.15 3.38
N THR A 98 6.59 -37.11 4.18
CA THR A 98 6.59 -37.66 5.55
C THR A 98 5.61 -36.95 6.47
N SER A 99 5.47 -35.62 6.35
CA SER A 99 4.51 -34.83 7.13
C SER A 99 3.07 -35.21 6.79
N LEU A 100 2.75 -35.37 5.50
CA LEU A 100 1.43 -35.81 5.05
C LEU A 100 1.12 -37.23 5.55
N ILE A 101 2.08 -38.14 5.41
CA ILE A 101 1.95 -39.52 5.93
C ILE A 101 1.68 -39.50 7.43
N GLY A 102 2.39 -38.67 8.21
CA GLY A 102 2.17 -38.52 9.65
C GLY A 102 0.78 -37.99 10.02
N ALA A 103 0.22 -37.07 9.24
CA ALA A 103 -1.12 -36.51 9.49
C ALA A 103 -2.27 -37.48 9.17
N SER A 104 -2.02 -38.52 8.38
CA SER A 104 -3.06 -39.42 7.87
C SER A 104 -3.79 -40.26 8.93
N ARG A 105 -3.23 -40.39 10.15
CA ARG A 105 -3.70 -41.26 11.25
C ARG A 105 -3.89 -42.74 10.90
N VAL A 106 -3.32 -43.21 9.79
CA VAL A 106 -3.35 -44.62 9.36
C VAL A 106 -1.94 -45.22 9.30
N PRO A 107 -1.78 -46.56 9.26
CA PRO A 107 -0.47 -47.18 9.13
C PRO A 107 0.31 -46.67 7.91
N TYR A 108 1.64 -46.57 8.04
CA TYR A 108 2.54 -45.97 7.05
C TYR A 108 2.32 -46.49 5.62
N ALA A 109 2.18 -47.82 5.44
CA ALA A 109 1.98 -48.41 4.12
C ALA A 109 0.68 -47.92 3.45
N THR A 110 -0.41 -47.83 4.23
CA THR A 110 -1.70 -47.30 3.76
C THR A 110 -1.59 -45.82 3.43
N ALA A 111 -0.99 -45.02 4.31
CA ALA A 111 -0.79 -43.59 4.12
C ALA A 111 0.01 -43.30 2.84
N ASN A 112 1.11 -44.03 2.64
CA ASN A 112 1.97 -43.87 1.46
C ASN A 112 1.24 -44.24 0.15
N ARG A 113 0.40 -45.29 0.16
CA ARG A 113 -0.44 -45.63 -0.98
C ARG A 113 -1.42 -44.51 -1.32
N ARG A 114 -2.11 -43.96 -0.31
CA ARG A 114 -3.05 -42.85 -0.48
C ARG A 114 -2.37 -41.58 -1.00
N LEU A 115 -1.19 -41.25 -0.47
CA LEU A 115 -0.41 -40.12 -0.96
C LEU A 115 -0.07 -40.28 -2.46
N LYS A 116 0.36 -41.47 -2.88
CA LYS A 116 0.65 -41.75 -4.30
C LYS A 116 -0.60 -41.64 -5.18
N GLU A 117 -1.76 -42.10 -4.69
CA GLU A 117 -3.03 -41.92 -5.40
C GLU A 117 -3.37 -40.44 -5.60
N MET A 118 -3.21 -39.61 -4.57
CA MET A 118 -3.46 -38.16 -4.65
C MET A 118 -2.50 -37.46 -5.63
N VAL A 119 -1.22 -37.84 -5.62
CA VAL A 119 -0.23 -37.36 -6.61
C VAL A 119 -0.60 -37.78 -8.03
N ASN A 120 -0.93 -39.07 -8.23
CA ASN A 120 -1.28 -39.60 -9.55
C ASN A 120 -2.59 -39.03 -10.09
N ALA A 121 -3.50 -38.65 -9.20
CA ALA A 121 -4.74 -37.94 -9.54
C ALA A 121 -4.51 -36.46 -9.89
N GLY A 122 -3.26 -35.97 -9.84
CA GLY A 122 -2.91 -34.58 -10.14
C GLY A 122 -3.31 -33.60 -9.04
N LEU A 123 -3.70 -34.06 -7.85
CA LEU A 123 -4.14 -33.18 -6.75
C LEU A 123 -2.96 -32.54 -6.02
N ILE A 124 -1.80 -33.20 -6.03
CA ILE A 124 -0.59 -32.75 -5.34
C ILE A 124 0.57 -32.63 -6.32
N GLU A 125 1.18 -31.47 -6.36
CA GLU A 125 2.39 -31.19 -7.11
C GLU A 125 3.64 -31.43 -6.25
N GLN A 126 4.69 -31.94 -6.90
CA GLN A 126 5.97 -32.22 -6.25
C GLN A 126 7.04 -31.28 -6.77
N ARG A 127 7.63 -30.50 -5.87
CA ARG A 127 8.73 -29.59 -6.22
C ARG A 127 10.05 -30.08 -5.64
N PRO A 128 11.11 -30.26 -6.46
CA PRO A 128 12.41 -30.68 -5.97
C PRO A 128 12.96 -29.69 -4.92
N ARG A 129 13.42 -30.20 -3.78
CA ARG A 129 14.07 -29.39 -2.72
C ARG A 129 15.60 -29.37 -2.85
N THR A 130 16.17 -30.35 -3.54
CA THR A 130 17.61 -30.50 -3.71
C THR A 130 17.96 -30.59 -5.18
N LYS A 131 19.18 -30.16 -5.53
CA LYS A 131 19.75 -30.35 -6.89
C LYS A 131 19.77 -31.83 -7.33
N THR A 132 19.77 -32.76 -6.37
CA THR A 132 19.75 -34.20 -6.62
C THR A 132 18.37 -34.76 -6.98
N GLY A 133 17.30 -33.99 -6.79
CA GLY A 133 15.91 -34.43 -7.05
C GLY A 133 15.42 -35.56 -6.14
N LYS A 134 16.14 -35.88 -5.04
CA LYS A 134 15.81 -37.01 -4.15
C LYS A 134 14.81 -36.66 -3.05
N SER A 135 14.52 -35.37 -2.84
CA SER A 135 13.52 -34.91 -1.89
C SER A 135 12.64 -33.84 -2.50
N PHE A 136 11.36 -33.88 -2.16
CA PHE A 136 10.33 -33.01 -2.71
C PHE A 136 9.59 -32.27 -1.59
N SER A 137 9.17 -31.05 -1.87
CA SER A 137 8.09 -30.39 -1.14
C SER A 137 6.79 -30.66 -1.89
N MET A 138 5.73 -30.86 -1.12
CA MET A 138 4.39 -31.16 -1.62
C MET A 138 3.60 -29.85 -1.63
N HIS A 139 2.91 -29.56 -2.74
CA HIS A 139 2.07 -28.37 -2.91
C HIS A 139 0.70 -28.81 -3.42
N PRO A 140 -0.39 -28.14 -3.02
CA PRO A 140 -1.68 -28.36 -3.66
C PRO A 140 -1.59 -27.92 -5.12
N SER A 141 -2.13 -28.73 -6.03
CA SER A 141 -2.30 -28.32 -7.43
C SER A 141 -3.35 -27.22 -7.56
N GLU A 142 -3.36 -26.51 -8.70
CA GLU A 142 -4.42 -25.57 -9.07
C GLU A 142 -5.81 -26.24 -8.99
N THR A 143 -5.94 -27.47 -9.49
CA THR A 143 -7.19 -28.24 -9.42
C THR A 143 -7.65 -28.48 -7.99
N LEU A 144 -6.73 -28.82 -7.08
CA LEU A 144 -7.08 -29.02 -5.67
C LEU A 144 -7.47 -27.71 -4.99
N MET A 145 -6.77 -26.61 -5.31
CA MET A 145 -7.08 -25.28 -4.79
C MET A 145 -8.48 -24.81 -5.20
N ASP A 146 -8.85 -25.01 -6.47
CA ASP A 146 -10.17 -24.65 -6.99
C ASP A 146 -11.29 -25.48 -6.36
N GLN A 147 -11.09 -26.80 -6.27
CA GLN A 147 -12.03 -27.70 -5.60
C GLN A 147 -12.23 -27.31 -4.13
N TRP A 148 -11.14 -26.91 -3.46
CA TRP A 148 -11.19 -26.47 -2.07
C TRP A 148 -11.91 -25.14 -1.91
N ALA A 149 -11.61 -24.14 -2.76
CA ALA A 149 -12.30 -22.85 -2.73
C ALA A 149 -13.82 -23.01 -2.89
N GLN A 150 -14.25 -23.87 -3.83
CA GLN A 150 -15.67 -24.20 -3.99
C GLN A 150 -16.26 -24.92 -2.77
N LEU A 151 -15.50 -25.85 -2.17
CA LEU A 151 -15.95 -26.54 -0.96
C LEU A 151 -16.12 -25.55 0.20
N SER A 152 -15.12 -24.69 0.46
CA SER A 152 -15.19 -23.68 1.51
C SER A 152 -16.43 -22.80 1.35
N SER A 153 -16.68 -22.26 0.16
CA SER A 153 -17.88 -21.48 -0.13
C SER A 153 -19.19 -22.26 0.11
N ARG A 154 -19.25 -23.55 -0.25
CA ARG A 154 -20.42 -24.40 0.03
C ARG A 154 -20.61 -24.66 1.52
N VAL A 155 -19.54 -24.94 2.26
CA VAL A 155 -19.58 -25.18 3.71
C VAL A 155 -20.07 -23.93 4.44
N SER A 156 -19.51 -22.75 4.12
CA SER A 156 -19.96 -21.47 4.69
C SER A 156 -21.44 -21.21 4.46
N ARG A 157 -21.93 -21.40 3.22
CA ARG A 157 -23.36 -21.26 2.89
C ARG A 157 -24.25 -22.26 3.63
N LEU A 158 -23.83 -23.52 3.72
CA LEU A 158 -24.57 -24.55 4.46
C LEU A 158 -24.63 -24.21 5.95
N ALA A 159 -23.53 -23.76 6.54
CA ALA A 159 -23.48 -23.36 7.93
C ALA A 159 -24.40 -22.16 8.20
N ALA A 160 -24.33 -21.10 7.37
CA ALA A 160 -25.21 -19.94 7.46
C ALA A 160 -26.69 -20.32 7.32
N ASN A 161 -27.05 -21.12 6.32
CA ASN A 161 -28.45 -21.52 6.09
C ASN A 161 -29.05 -22.40 7.20
N ARG A 162 -28.22 -23.17 7.91
CA ARG A 162 -28.68 -24.14 8.92
C ARG A 162 -28.57 -23.62 10.35
N PHE A 163 -27.54 -22.81 10.63
CA PHE A 163 -27.19 -22.38 11.99
C PHE A 163 -27.16 -20.85 12.15
N GLY A 164 -27.21 -20.07 11.05
CA GLY A 164 -27.35 -18.62 11.08
C GLY A 164 -28.76 -18.22 11.48
N GLY A 165 -28.98 -18.04 12.78
CA GLY A 165 -30.29 -17.69 13.34
C GLY A 165 -30.90 -16.44 12.68
N LYS A 166 -32.21 -16.49 12.42
CA LYS A 166 -33.02 -15.28 12.21
C LYS A 166 -32.96 -14.44 13.49
N GLN A 167 -32.13 -13.40 13.54
CA GLN A 167 -32.42 -12.20 14.34
C GLN A 167 -31.54 -10.99 13.96
N THR A 168 -32.23 -9.93 13.50
CA THR A 168 -31.91 -8.50 13.59
C THR A 168 -30.70 -7.95 12.82
N LEU A 169 -30.94 -7.60 11.55
CA LEU A 169 -30.50 -6.33 10.99
C LEU A 169 -31.76 -5.65 10.42
N GLY A 170 -32.04 -4.44 10.89
CA GLY A 170 -33.12 -3.62 10.38
C GLY A 170 -32.87 -3.27 8.91
N GLU A 171 -33.94 -3.25 8.14
CA GLU A 171 -34.14 -2.55 6.87
C GLU A 171 -32.93 -1.77 6.32
N ALA A 172 -31.96 -2.48 5.74
CA ALA A 172 -30.89 -1.89 4.91
C ALA A 172 -30.26 -2.85 3.89
N ASP A 173 -30.68 -4.12 3.80
CA ASP A 173 -30.03 -5.11 2.91
C ASP A 173 -30.86 -5.49 1.66
N ASP A 174 -31.99 -4.84 1.41
CA ASP A 174 -32.85 -5.13 0.25
C ASP A 174 -32.67 -4.15 -0.95
N TYR A 175 -31.54 -3.43 -1.02
CA TYR A 175 -31.15 -2.66 -2.21
C TYR A 175 -29.97 -3.31 -2.95
N TYR A 176 -30.16 -4.56 -3.38
CA TYR A 176 -29.29 -5.20 -4.37
C TYR A 176 -30.14 -5.96 -5.39
N PHE A 177 -30.87 -5.22 -6.22
CA PHE A 177 -31.46 -5.74 -7.45
C PHE A 177 -31.08 -4.79 -8.59
N GLY A 178 -30.06 -5.18 -9.36
CA GLY A 178 -29.66 -4.34 -10.49
C GLY A 178 -28.44 -4.73 -11.31
N GLU A 179 -27.70 -5.79 -11.04
CA GLU A 179 -26.79 -6.37 -12.05
C GLU A 179 -26.84 -7.90 -12.03
N SER A 180 -27.19 -8.44 -13.18
CA SER A 180 -27.31 -9.85 -13.49
C SER A 180 -25.97 -10.58 -13.44
N TYR A 181 -25.93 -11.71 -12.72
CA TYR A 181 -25.25 -12.95 -13.14
C TYR A 181 -23.88 -12.83 -13.83
N MET A 182 -22.96 -12.04 -13.28
CA MET A 182 -21.59 -12.53 -13.19
C MET A 182 -21.50 -13.23 -11.84
N ASP A 183 -21.45 -14.57 -11.84
CA ASP A 183 -20.90 -15.29 -10.70
C ASP A 183 -19.54 -14.63 -10.43
N ALA A 184 -19.46 -13.76 -9.41
CA ALA A 184 -18.22 -13.10 -9.05
C ALA A 184 -17.27 -14.20 -8.58
N LYS A 185 -16.46 -14.72 -9.52
CA LYS A 185 -15.51 -15.78 -9.24
C LYS A 185 -14.47 -15.18 -8.31
N SER A 186 -14.47 -15.68 -7.07
CA SER A 186 -13.40 -15.40 -6.11
C SER A 186 -12.07 -15.82 -6.75
N ILE A 187 -11.12 -14.88 -6.79
CA ILE A 187 -9.75 -15.10 -7.24
C ILE A 187 -9.13 -16.18 -6.37
N PRO A 188 -8.50 -17.21 -6.96
CA PRO A 188 -7.89 -18.29 -6.21
C PRO A 188 -6.72 -17.79 -5.35
N PRO A 189 -6.28 -18.56 -4.34
CA PRO A 189 -5.10 -18.18 -3.58
C PRO A 189 -3.84 -18.23 -4.46
N LEU A 190 -2.80 -17.51 -4.00
CA LEU A 190 -1.51 -17.44 -4.69
C LEU A 190 -0.97 -18.84 -5.02
N GLN A 191 -0.73 -19.06 -6.31
CA GLN A 191 -0.23 -20.32 -6.82
C GLN A 191 1.29 -20.43 -6.66
N VAL A 192 1.76 -21.67 -6.73
CA VAL A 192 3.17 -22.01 -6.69
C VAL A 192 3.71 -22.16 -8.10
N LEU A 193 4.90 -21.62 -8.38
CA LEU A 193 5.59 -21.92 -9.63
C LEU A 193 6.00 -23.39 -9.67
N SER A 194 5.71 -24.03 -10.81
CA SER A 194 6.05 -25.44 -11.08
C SER A 194 7.57 -25.67 -11.00
N GLU A 195 8.36 -24.73 -11.52
CA GLU A 195 9.81 -24.67 -11.31
C GLU A 195 10.20 -23.50 -10.39
N PRO A 196 11.08 -23.72 -9.38
CA PRO A 196 11.70 -22.62 -8.64
C PRO A 196 12.47 -21.69 -9.57
N LEU A 197 12.44 -20.38 -9.26
CA LEU A 197 13.29 -19.41 -9.94
C LEU A 197 14.78 -19.77 -9.79
N LYS A 198 15.55 -19.59 -10.85
CA LYS A 198 16.98 -19.91 -10.88
C LYS A 198 17.81 -18.65 -10.59
N LEU A 199 17.75 -18.17 -9.34
CA LEU A 199 18.46 -16.97 -8.88
C LEU A 199 19.48 -17.29 -7.77
N ALA A 200 20.77 -17.31 -8.13
CA ALA A 200 21.84 -17.45 -7.14
C ALA A 200 21.80 -16.28 -6.14
N GLY A 201 21.82 -16.59 -4.84
CA GLY A 201 21.70 -15.57 -3.78
C GLY A 201 20.27 -15.07 -3.52
N GLY A 202 19.26 -15.66 -4.17
CA GLY A 202 17.85 -15.28 -4.03
C GLY A 202 17.46 -14.04 -4.86
N LEU A 203 16.21 -13.62 -4.71
CA LEU A 203 15.65 -12.40 -5.31
C LEU A 203 15.92 -11.19 -4.41
N ARG A 204 16.31 -10.06 -4.98
CA ARG A 204 16.66 -8.84 -4.26
C ARG A 204 15.70 -7.73 -4.66
N VAL A 205 14.96 -7.17 -3.70
CA VAL A 205 13.89 -6.20 -3.99
C VAL A 205 14.15 -4.93 -3.20
N LEU A 206 14.08 -3.77 -3.88
CA LEU A 206 14.10 -2.45 -3.25
C LEU A 206 12.68 -1.89 -3.26
N VAL A 207 12.14 -1.53 -2.10
CA VAL A 207 10.75 -1.05 -1.97
C VAL A 207 10.64 0.19 -1.08
N HIS A 208 9.47 0.82 -1.12
CA HIS A 208 9.11 1.85 -0.16
C HIS A 208 8.69 1.24 1.19
N GLY A 209 8.98 1.91 2.30
CA GLY A 209 8.59 1.49 3.64
C GLY A 209 7.16 1.89 4.02
N ASP A 210 6.17 1.58 3.19
CA ASP A 210 4.74 1.82 3.46
C ASP A 210 3.99 0.55 3.91
N PRO A 211 2.75 0.69 4.44
CA PRO A 211 1.99 -0.47 4.90
C PRO A 211 1.85 -1.61 3.89
N THR A 212 1.74 -1.34 2.58
CA THR A 212 1.52 -2.41 1.58
C THR A 212 2.80 -3.21 1.33
N PHE A 213 3.93 -2.54 1.07
CA PHE A 213 5.20 -3.25 0.91
C PHE A 213 5.70 -3.87 2.22
N MET A 214 5.26 -3.37 3.38
CA MET A 214 5.50 -4.05 4.65
C MET A 214 4.64 -5.32 4.81
N VAL A 215 3.45 -5.39 4.19
CA VAL A 215 2.71 -6.66 4.08
C VAL A 215 3.50 -7.68 3.24
N MET A 216 4.23 -7.25 2.20
CA MET A 216 5.13 -8.16 1.45
C MET A 216 6.19 -8.81 2.34
N GLU A 217 6.80 -8.05 3.26
CA GLU A 217 7.76 -8.61 4.22
C GLU A 217 7.10 -9.61 5.17
N ASN A 218 5.88 -9.32 5.64
CA ASN A 218 5.12 -10.24 6.49
C ASN A 218 4.71 -11.53 5.74
N LEU A 219 4.43 -11.42 4.43
CA LEU A 219 4.08 -12.51 3.52
C LEU A 219 5.29 -13.15 2.85
N LYS A 220 6.51 -12.79 3.28
CA LYS A 220 7.74 -13.24 2.65
C LYS A 220 7.77 -14.74 2.45
N ARG A 221 7.34 -15.53 3.45
CA ARG A 221 7.35 -16.99 3.36
C ARG A 221 6.40 -17.53 2.29
N GLN A 222 5.22 -16.94 2.15
CA GLN A 222 4.23 -17.30 1.13
C GLN A 222 4.77 -16.99 -0.26
N PHE A 223 5.38 -15.81 -0.45
CA PHE A 223 6.01 -15.45 -1.72
C PHE A 223 7.23 -16.31 -2.03
N GLU A 224 8.12 -16.57 -1.07
CA GLU A 224 9.27 -17.49 -1.23
C GLU A 224 8.81 -18.91 -1.55
N GLN A 225 7.72 -19.37 -0.94
CA GLN A 225 7.10 -20.64 -1.31
C GLN A 225 6.53 -20.60 -2.73
N SER A 226 5.90 -19.51 -3.16
CA SER A 226 5.39 -19.36 -4.52
C SER A 226 6.53 -19.42 -5.55
N ILE A 227 7.55 -18.58 -5.40
CA ILE A 227 8.63 -18.43 -6.39
C ILE A 227 9.78 -19.43 -6.23
N GLY A 228 9.88 -20.09 -5.08
CA GLY A 228 10.88 -21.12 -4.80
C GLY A 228 12.30 -20.61 -4.49
N VAL A 229 12.49 -19.31 -4.29
CA VAL A 229 13.78 -18.71 -3.86
C VAL A 229 13.58 -17.76 -2.68
N GLN A 230 14.65 -17.51 -1.94
CA GLN A 230 14.66 -16.54 -0.85
C GLN A 230 14.51 -15.11 -1.36
N ILE A 231 13.79 -14.27 -0.62
CA ILE A 231 13.59 -12.85 -0.91
C ILE A 231 14.44 -12.01 0.05
N ASN A 232 15.20 -11.07 -0.49
CA ASN A 232 15.96 -10.07 0.25
C ASN A 232 15.37 -8.69 -0.05
N GLN A 233 14.47 -8.22 0.81
CA GLN A 233 13.82 -6.92 0.69
C GLN A 233 14.63 -5.84 1.43
N ARG A 234 14.79 -4.67 0.81
CA ARG A 234 15.26 -3.45 1.46
C ARG A 234 14.19 -2.38 1.32
N ALA A 235 13.73 -1.83 2.43
CA ALA A 235 12.72 -0.78 2.46
C ALA A 235 13.32 0.55 2.93
N PHE A 236 12.92 1.65 2.29
CA PHE A 236 13.35 3.01 2.64
C PHE A 236 12.16 3.99 2.65
N SER A 237 12.32 5.15 3.29
CA SER A 237 11.42 6.29 3.06
C SER A 237 11.52 6.75 1.61
N ILE A 238 10.48 7.42 1.10
CA ILE A 238 10.39 7.86 -0.30
C ILE A 238 11.66 8.58 -0.80
N ASP A 239 12.16 9.59 -0.08
CA ASP A 239 13.38 10.32 -0.49
C ASP A 239 14.62 9.40 -0.54
N ARG A 240 14.74 8.49 0.45
CA ARG A 240 15.88 7.56 0.55
C ARG A 240 15.79 6.42 -0.47
N LEU A 241 14.58 6.05 -0.87
CA LEU A 241 14.31 5.11 -1.94
C LEU A 241 14.78 5.67 -3.28
N HIS A 242 14.40 6.91 -3.60
CA HIS A 242 14.87 7.62 -4.80
C HIS A 242 16.41 7.68 -4.85
N GLU A 243 17.03 8.18 -3.77
CA GLU A 243 18.49 8.26 -3.65
C GLU A 243 19.19 6.92 -3.87
N GLU A 244 18.66 5.83 -3.29
CA GLU A 244 19.25 4.49 -3.43
C GLU A 244 19.05 3.91 -4.83
N ALA A 245 17.89 4.15 -5.47
CA ALA A 245 17.64 3.70 -6.84
C ALA A 245 18.59 4.39 -7.83
N VAL A 246 18.76 5.70 -7.70
CA VAL A 246 19.73 6.49 -8.48
C VAL A 246 21.16 6.01 -8.24
N ARG A 247 21.59 5.85 -6.98
CA ARG A 247 22.93 5.33 -6.67
C ARG A 247 23.13 3.92 -7.21
N ASN A 248 22.07 3.11 -7.26
CA ASN A 248 22.14 1.75 -7.79
C ASN A 248 22.35 1.74 -9.30
N SER A 249 21.77 2.67 -10.07
CA SER A 249 21.94 2.73 -11.53
C SER A 249 23.37 3.08 -11.93
N GLU A 250 24.09 3.88 -11.13
CA GLU A 250 25.50 4.25 -11.35
C GLU A 250 26.47 3.06 -11.21
N ARG A 251 25.99 1.90 -10.73
CA ARG A 251 26.83 0.71 -10.54
C ARG A 251 26.95 -0.06 -11.86
N LYS A 252 28.10 -0.72 -12.04
CA LYS A 252 28.29 -1.68 -13.16
C LYS A 252 27.24 -2.79 -13.18
N SER A 253 26.75 -3.19 -12.01
CA SER A 253 25.71 -4.22 -11.87
C SER A 253 24.80 -3.89 -10.71
N SER A 254 23.50 -4.01 -10.96
CA SER A 254 22.45 -3.75 -9.98
C SER A 254 22.58 -4.63 -8.74
N ARG A 255 22.38 -4.02 -7.58
CA ARG A 255 22.19 -4.72 -6.30
C ARG A 255 20.79 -5.31 -6.16
N TYR A 256 19.86 -4.91 -7.01
CA TYR A 256 18.45 -5.27 -6.95
C TYR A 256 18.00 -5.90 -8.25
N ASP A 257 17.11 -6.90 -8.16
CA ASP A 257 16.45 -7.53 -9.29
C ASP A 257 15.18 -6.77 -9.68
N ILE A 258 14.46 -6.25 -8.68
CA ILE A 258 13.24 -5.45 -8.82
C ILE A 258 13.37 -4.21 -7.94
N ILE A 259 12.93 -3.06 -8.44
CA ILE A 259 12.84 -1.82 -7.67
C ILE A 259 11.43 -1.24 -7.76
N ALA A 260 10.90 -0.76 -6.64
CA ALA A 260 9.68 0.04 -6.60
C ALA A 260 10.00 1.50 -6.97
N VAL A 261 9.15 2.11 -7.78
CA VAL A 261 9.31 3.47 -8.30
C VAL A 261 7.99 4.21 -8.15
N ASP A 262 8.00 5.37 -7.47
CA ASP A 262 6.82 6.22 -7.36
C ASP A 262 6.40 6.70 -8.75
N LEU A 263 5.09 6.72 -9.02
CA LEU A 263 4.56 7.02 -10.36
C LEU A 263 5.14 8.30 -11.01
N PRO A 264 5.28 9.44 -10.31
CA PRO A 264 5.85 10.65 -10.90
C PRO A 264 7.30 10.51 -11.35
N TRP A 265 8.06 9.53 -10.85
CA TRP A 265 9.47 9.36 -11.20
C TRP A 265 9.70 8.64 -12.52
N VAL A 266 8.65 8.05 -13.12
CA VAL A 266 8.80 7.17 -14.29
C VAL A 266 9.51 7.86 -15.45
N GLY A 267 9.15 9.09 -15.81
CA GLY A 267 9.84 9.82 -16.87
C GLY A 267 11.29 10.14 -16.53
N GLU A 268 11.60 10.53 -15.29
CA GLU A 268 12.98 10.74 -14.84
C GLU A 268 13.81 9.46 -14.97
N PHE A 269 13.25 8.33 -14.52
CA PHE A 269 13.95 7.05 -14.48
C PHE A 269 14.12 6.45 -15.88
N ALA A 270 13.16 6.68 -16.77
CA ALA A 270 13.25 6.31 -18.17
C ALA A 270 14.35 7.09 -18.91
N GLU A 271 14.36 8.42 -18.82
CA GLU A 271 15.37 9.28 -19.48
C GLU A 271 16.80 9.06 -18.98
N ARG A 272 16.94 8.56 -17.74
CA ARG A 272 18.23 8.30 -17.11
C ARG A 272 18.69 6.84 -17.26
N ASP A 273 17.99 6.03 -18.06
CA ASP A 273 18.25 4.59 -18.22
C ASP A 273 18.36 3.85 -16.88
N ILE A 274 17.53 4.21 -15.89
CA ILE A 274 17.50 3.55 -14.59
C ILE A 274 16.67 2.26 -14.67
N LEU A 275 15.57 2.31 -15.43
CA LEU A 275 14.65 1.21 -15.64
C LEU A 275 14.78 0.64 -17.05
N MET A 276 14.77 -0.68 -17.13
CA MET A 276 14.57 -1.40 -18.38
C MET A 276 13.11 -1.19 -18.84
N PRO A 277 12.88 -0.80 -20.11
CA PRO A 277 11.54 -0.82 -20.69
C PRO A 277 10.96 -2.23 -20.60
N LEU A 278 9.73 -2.35 -20.10
CA LEU A 278 9.15 -3.65 -19.78
C LEU A 278 8.85 -4.46 -21.04
N ASP A 279 8.59 -3.78 -22.16
CA ASP A 279 8.38 -4.37 -23.49
C ASP A 279 9.66 -5.00 -24.08
N GLU A 280 10.84 -4.68 -23.56
CA GLU A 280 12.10 -5.37 -23.88
C GLU A 280 12.30 -6.63 -23.02
N ALA A 281 11.71 -6.66 -21.82
CA ALA A 281 11.90 -7.73 -20.85
C ALA A 281 10.85 -8.85 -20.98
N MET A 282 9.63 -8.52 -21.40
CA MET A 282 8.51 -9.46 -21.44
C MET A 282 7.40 -9.06 -22.43
N ASP A 283 6.54 -10.03 -22.75
CA ASP A 283 5.28 -9.75 -23.46
C ASP A 283 4.27 -9.05 -22.52
N ILE A 284 3.92 -7.82 -22.86
CA ILE A 284 2.99 -6.99 -22.08
C ILE A 284 1.57 -7.57 -22.06
N ALA A 285 1.16 -8.32 -23.09
CA ALA A 285 -0.17 -8.95 -23.09
C ALA A 285 -0.31 -10.01 -21.99
N SER A 286 0.82 -10.58 -21.52
CA SER A 286 0.84 -11.66 -20.52
C SER A 286 0.45 -11.27 -19.09
N VAL A 287 0.16 -9.99 -18.85
CA VAL A 287 -0.24 -9.45 -17.53
C VAL A 287 -1.63 -8.81 -17.51
N ASP A 288 -2.34 -8.90 -18.64
CA ASP A 288 -3.64 -8.27 -18.88
C ASP A 288 -3.67 -6.76 -18.51
N PRO A 289 -3.12 -5.89 -19.36
CA PRO A 289 -3.11 -4.44 -19.14
C PRO A 289 -4.49 -3.83 -18.85
N ALA A 290 -5.57 -4.42 -19.41
CA ALA A 290 -6.93 -3.92 -19.24
C ALA A 290 -7.48 -4.17 -17.82
N ASP A 291 -6.89 -5.11 -17.10
CA ASP A 291 -7.25 -5.39 -15.71
C ASP A 291 -6.66 -4.35 -14.74
N PHE A 292 -5.68 -3.53 -15.15
CA PHE A 292 -5.15 -2.48 -14.27
C PHE A 292 -6.01 -1.20 -14.31
N HIS A 293 -6.10 -0.49 -13.17
CA HIS A 293 -6.69 0.84 -13.12
C HIS A 293 -6.05 1.74 -14.18
N THR A 294 -6.86 2.28 -15.08
CA THR A 294 -6.39 2.96 -16.30
C THR A 294 -5.38 4.07 -16.00
N ALA A 295 -5.63 4.87 -14.96
CA ALA A 295 -4.73 5.94 -14.55
C ALA A 295 -3.38 5.44 -14.03
N GLY A 296 -3.37 4.37 -13.23
CA GLY A 296 -2.15 3.75 -12.72
C GLY A 296 -1.33 3.10 -13.84
N TRP A 297 -1.98 2.40 -14.76
CA TRP A 297 -1.33 1.83 -15.94
C TRP A 297 -0.70 2.91 -16.82
N LYS A 298 -1.46 3.96 -17.19
CA LYS A 298 -0.93 5.06 -18.01
C LYS A 298 0.22 5.80 -17.33
N ALA A 299 0.16 6.01 -16.01
CA ALA A 299 1.24 6.65 -15.26
C ALA A 299 2.54 5.81 -15.21
N ALA A 300 2.46 4.50 -15.48
CA ALA A 300 3.63 3.62 -15.61
C ALA A 300 4.37 3.77 -16.96
N HIS A 301 3.90 4.64 -17.86
CA HIS A 301 4.46 4.81 -19.20
C HIS A 301 5.26 6.10 -19.35
N TRP A 302 6.30 6.02 -20.18
CA TRP A 302 7.02 7.18 -20.72
C TRP A 302 7.29 6.96 -22.20
N GLY A 303 7.06 7.98 -23.04
CA GLY A 303 7.25 7.87 -24.49
C GLY A 303 6.43 6.75 -25.16
N GLY A 304 5.26 6.40 -24.60
CA GLY A 304 4.42 5.31 -25.09
C GLY A 304 4.87 3.90 -24.68
N ARG A 305 5.91 3.78 -23.84
CA ARG A 305 6.47 2.48 -23.41
C ARG A 305 6.25 2.26 -21.91
N PRO A 306 5.87 1.05 -21.46
CA PRO A 306 5.74 0.72 -20.04
C PRO A 306 7.12 0.49 -19.40
N TYR A 307 7.34 1.01 -18.20
CA TYR A 307 8.60 0.84 -17.45
C TYR A 307 8.47 -0.01 -16.17
N GLY A 308 7.26 -0.49 -15.89
CA GLY A 308 7.00 -1.42 -14.80
C GLY A 308 5.52 -1.74 -14.66
N LEU A 309 5.22 -2.69 -13.79
CA LEU A 309 3.84 -3.08 -13.48
C LEU A 309 3.37 -2.31 -12.24
N PRO A 310 2.17 -1.70 -12.25
CA PRO A 310 1.57 -1.13 -11.05
C PRO A 310 1.53 -2.18 -9.93
N ALA A 311 2.20 -1.87 -8.82
CA ALA A 311 2.13 -2.65 -7.60
C ALA A 311 1.06 -2.12 -6.65
N GLN A 312 0.80 -0.81 -6.73
CA GLN A 312 -0.19 -0.10 -5.95
C GLN A 312 -0.81 1.00 -6.80
N THR A 313 -2.13 1.16 -6.72
CA THR A 313 -2.82 2.39 -7.12
C THR A 313 -3.41 2.98 -5.86
N THR A 314 -2.88 4.14 -5.45
CA THR A 314 -3.22 4.78 -4.18
C THR A 314 -3.71 6.19 -4.45
N PRO A 315 -5.00 6.40 -4.75
CA PRO A 315 -5.51 7.76 -4.86
C PRO A 315 -5.43 8.48 -3.52
N GLU A 316 -5.18 9.79 -3.54
CA GLU A 316 -5.50 10.66 -2.41
C GLU A 316 -6.98 11.03 -2.47
N LEU A 317 -7.67 10.80 -1.36
CA LEU A 317 -9.11 10.96 -1.20
C LEU A 317 -9.39 11.89 -0.02
N LEU A 318 -10.60 12.45 0.03
CA LEU A 318 -11.11 13.08 1.23
C LEU A 318 -11.76 12.02 2.13
N PHE A 319 -11.11 11.73 3.26
CA PHE A 319 -11.69 10.93 4.34
C PHE A 319 -12.57 11.83 5.19
N TYR A 320 -13.79 11.40 5.51
CA TYR A 320 -14.67 12.15 6.42
C TYR A 320 -15.33 11.23 7.45
N ARG A 321 -15.59 11.77 8.64
CA ARG A 321 -16.24 11.05 9.75
C ARG A 321 -17.76 11.07 9.57
N LYS A 322 -18.34 9.95 9.13
CA LYS A 322 -19.78 9.79 8.87
C LYS A 322 -20.62 10.11 10.11
N ASP A 323 -20.15 9.67 11.28
CA ASP A 323 -20.80 9.91 12.56
C ASP A 323 -20.80 11.40 12.94
N MET A 324 -19.69 12.11 12.75
CA MET A 324 -19.62 13.55 13.03
C MET A 324 -20.47 14.37 12.06
N PHE A 325 -20.52 13.96 10.79
CA PHE A 325 -21.39 14.58 9.79
C PHE A 325 -22.86 14.36 10.11
N ALA A 326 -23.25 13.13 10.47
CA ALA A 326 -24.62 12.81 10.88
C ALA A 326 -25.05 13.57 12.15
N GLU A 327 -24.19 13.64 13.16
CA GLU A 327 -24.45 14.40 14.40
C GLU A 327 -24.68 15.89 14.12
N ALA A 328 -23.92 16.47 13.19
CA ALA A 328 -24.02 17.86 12.80
C ALA A 328 -25.11 18.15 11.74
N GLY A 329 -25.78 17.12 11.20
CA GLY A 329 -26.74 17.25 10.11
C GLY A 329 -26.13 17.77 8.80
N LEU A 330 -24.87 17.40 8.54
CA LEU A 330 -24.11 17.82 7.36
C LEU A 330 -24.10 16.74 6.28
N GLU A 331 -24.19 17.16 5.03
CA GLU A 331 -23.97 16.30 3.86
C GLU A 331 -22.47 16.20 3.52
N PRO A 332 -21.99 15.07 2.98
CA PRO A 332 -20.60 14.93 2.55
C PRO A 332 -20.23 15.97 1.47
N PRO A 333 -19.09 16.67 1.57
CA PRO A 333 -18.81 17.83 0.73
C PRO A 333 -18.32 17.42 -0.67
N ALA A 334 -18.98 17.92 -1.72
CA ALA A 334 -18.58 17.71 -3.12
C ALA A 334 -17.82 18.90 -3.73
N THR A 335 -17.83 20.07 -3.06
CA THR A 335 -17.19 21.31 -3.52
C THR A 335 -16.27 21.89 -2.46
N THR A 336 -15.27 22.68 -2.86
CA THR A 336 -14.35 23.37 -1.92
C THR A 336 -15.10 24.24 -0.90
N ASP A 337 -16.18 24.92 -1.32
CA ASP A 337 -16.96 25.79 -0.43
C ASP A 337 -17.71 24.97 0.64
N ALA A 338 -18.35 23.87 0.22
CA ALA A 338 -18.99 22.92 1.14
C ALA A 338 -17.97 22.28 2.10
N LEU A 339 -16.75 21.99 1.62
CA LEU A 339 -15.68 21.47 2.46
C LEU A 339 -15.27 22.49 3.53
N LEU A 340 -15.06 23.76 3.17
CA LEU A 340 -14.74 24.82 4.13
C LEU A 340 -15.87 25.05 5.14
N ALA A 341 -17.12 25.02 4.68
CA ALA A 341 -18.29 25.14 5.55
C ALA A 341 -18.37 23.97 6.56
N ALA A 342 -18.16 22.73 6.11
CA ALA A 342 -18.12 21.56 6.98
C ALA A 342 -16.92 21.61 7.93
N ALA A 343 -15.75 22.01 7.45
CA ALA A 343 -14.55 22.14 8.28
C ALA A 343 -14.77 23.15 9.40
N LYS A 344 -15.35 24.31 9.09
CA LYS A 344 -15.74 25.32 10.08
C LYS A 344 -16.75 24.80 11.10
N ALA A 345 -17.80 24.12 10.64
CA ALA A 345 -18.85 23.61 11.52
C ALA A 345 -18.33 22.53 12.50
N LEU A 346 -17.37 21.71 12.06
CA LEU A 346 -16.83 20.61 12.84
C LEU A 346 -15.54 20.99 13.61
N HIS A 347 -15.01 22.19 13.41
CA HIS A 347 -13.84 22.70 14.11
C HIS A 347 -14.21 23.20 15.51
N ASP A 348 -13.73 22.50 16.54
CA ASP A 348 -13.96 22.80 17.96
C ASP A 348 -12.69 22.56 18.78
N PRO A 349 -11.70 23.48 18.68
CA PRO A 349 -10.39 23.30 19.28
C PRO A 349 -10.44 23.33 20.81
N GLN A 350 -11.50 23.89 21.42
CA GLN A 350 -11.69 23.89 22.87
C GLN A 350 -11.91 22.47 23.42
N ASN A 351 -12.50 21.60 22.60
CA ASN A 351 -12.69 20.18 22.88
C ASN A 351 -11.67 19.29 22.15
N GLY A 352 -10.59 19.88 21.59
CA GLY A 352 -9.53 19.15 20.91
C GLY A 352 -9.93 18.52 19.57
N ARG A 353 -11.01 19.02 18.95
CA ARG A 353 -11.50 18.59 17.63
C ARG A 353 -11.17 19.63 16.57
N HIS A 354 -10.65 19.20 15.43
CA HIS A 354 -10.33 20.06 14.30
C HIS A 354 -11.12 19.63 13.05
N GLY A 355 -11.51 20.60 12.24
CA GLY A 355 -12.34 20.38 11.06
C GLY A 355 -11.64 19.53 10.00
N ILE A 356 -10.36 19.83 9.71
CA ILE A 356 -9.63 19.17 8.63
C ILE A 356 -8.13 19.04 8.89
N ALA A 357 -7.48 18.01 8.34
CA ALA A 357 -6.02 17.92 8.25
C ALA A 357 -5.53 17.45 6.88
N TRP A 358 -4.33 17.88 6.52
CA TRP A 358 -3.72 17.74 5.20
C TRP A 358 -2.20 17.90 5.32
N ASN A 359 -1.44 17.68 4.23
CA ASN A 359 0.01 17.81 4.26
C ASN A 359 0.42 19.29 4.16
N ALA A 360 0.93 19.89 5.23
CA ALA A 360 1.42 21.28 5.22
C ALA A 360 2.90 21.44 5.62
N ALA A 361 3.59 20.33 5.93
CA ALA A 361 5.02 20.31 6.15
C ALA A 361 5.81 20.79 4.90
N ARG A 362 6.80 21.64 5.13
CA ARG A 362 7.64 22.23 4.08
C ARG A 362 8.29 21.17 3.19
N GLY A 363 8.38 21.45 1.89
CA GLY A 363 9.00 20.56 0.89
C GLY A 363 7.97 19.61 0.26
N THR A 364 8.39 18.39 -0.06
CA THR A 364 7.61 17.41 -0.84
C THR A 364 6.16 17.24 -0.37
N ALA A 365 5.92 17.19 0.94
CA ALA A 365 4.59 16.98 1.49
C ALA A 365 3.60 18.09 1.10
N LEU A 366 3.95 19.36 1.36
CA LEU A 366 3.13 20.50 0.93
C LEU A 366 3.12 20.66 -0.59
N GLY A 367 4.24 20.39 -1.26
CA GLY A 367 4.31 20.45 -2.73
C GLY A 367 3.29 19.55 -3.41
N HIS A 368 3.08 18.34 -2.89
CA HIS A 368 2.01 17.45 -3.36
C HIS A 368 0.64 18.08 -3.17
N THR A 369 0.33 18.59 -1.98
CA THR A 369 -0.93 19.28 -1.71
C THR A 369 -1.16 20.40 -2.70
N VAL A 370 -0.16 21.26 -2.94
CA VAL A 370 -0.31 22.40 -3.86
C VAL A 370 -0.71 21.94 -5.27
N LEU A 371 -0.01 20.94 -5.83
CA LEU A 371 -0.31 20.42 -7.16
C LEU A 371 -1.70 19.77 -7.22
N MET A 372 -2.12 19.08 -6.16
CA MET A 372 -3.45 18.50 -6.06
C MET A 372 -4.53 19.57 -5.92
N THR A 373 -4.29 20.62 -5.14
CA THR A 373 -5.22 21.74 -5.00
C THR A 373 -5.34 22.55 -6.29
N LEU A 374 -4.26 22.76 -7.05
CA LEU A 374 -4.37 23.33 -8.41
C LEU A 374 -5.34 22.51 -9.27
N ALA A 375 -5.25 21.18 -9.17
CA ALA A 375 -6.10 20.27 -9.88
C ALA A 375 -7.57 20.29 -9.38
N ASP A 376 -7.79 20.47 -8.07
CA ASP A 376 -9.12 20.70 -7.49
C ASP A 376 -9.79 21.97 -8.07
N PHE A 377 -9.00 22.98 -8.44
CA PHE A 377 -9.43 24.19 -9.15
C PHE A 377 -9.34 24.08 -10.69
N GLY A 378 -9.27 22.84 -11.21
CA GLY A 378 -9.39 22.53 -12.63
C GLY A 378 -8.13 22.86 -13.44
N GLN A 379 -6.98 23.00 -12.79
CA GLN A 379 -5.75 23.41 -13.44
C GLN A 379 -4.59 22.41 -13.24
N PRO A 380 -4.01 21.88 -14.33
CA PRO A 380 -2.73 21.17 -14.27
C PRO A 380 -1.57 22.13 -13.97
N VAL A 381 -0.51 21.61 -13.37
CA VAL A 381 0.74 22.37 -13.12
C VAL A 381 1.52 22.69 -14.40
N PHE A 382 1.13 22.07 -15.52
CA PHE A 382 1.61 22.34 -16.87
C PHE A 382 0.45 22.71 -17.79
N ASP A 383 0.69 23.46 -18.87
CA ASP A 383 -0.28 23.82 -19.92
C ASP A 383 -0.75 22.62 -20.79
N LEU A 384 -1.22 21.56 -20.15
CA LEU A 384 -1.67 20.34 -20.83
C LEU A 384 -2.98 20.59 -21.61
N PRO A 385 -3.13 20.01 -22.82
CA PRO A 385 -4.37 20.11 -23.57
C PRO A 385 -5.54 19.44 -22.84
N PRO A 386 -6.72 20.09 -22.73
CA PRO A 386 -7.90 19.45 -22.16
C PRO A 386 -8.43 18.34 -23.06
N VAL A 387 -8.95 17.28 -22.46
CA VAL A 387 -9.63 16.15 -23.12
C VAL A 387 -10.87 15.75 -22.32
N ALA A 388 -11.71 14.88 -22.88
CA ALA A 388 -12.81 14.29 -22.11
C ALA A 388 -12.25 13.61 -20.85
N GLY A 389 -12.79 13.96 -19.68
CA GLY A 389 -12.37 13.41 -18.39
C GLY A 389 -11.08 14.00 -17.80
N GLY A 390 -10.42 14.98 -18.41
CA GLY A 390 -9.23 15.62 -17.80
C GLY A 390 -8.28 16.26 -18.80
N PHE A 391 -7.00 15.89 -18.73
CA PHE A 391 -5.92 16.49 -19.52
C PHE A 391 -5.08 15.44 -20.24
N ALA A 392 -4.62 15.77 -21.46
CA ALA A 392 -3.83 14.87 -22.29
C ALA A 392 -2.41 14.68 -21.74
N THR A 393 -2.00 13.43 -21.58
CA THR A 393 -0.69 13.03 -21.06
C THR A 393 0.12 12.16 -22.03
N GLY A 394 -0.41 11.89 -23.23
CA GLY A 394 0.22 11.00 -24.22
C GLY A 394 1.50 11.57 -24.86
N HIS A 395 1.70 12.89 -24.81
CA HIS A 395 2.83 13.58 -25.45
C HIS A 395 3.79 14.23 -24.43
N LEU A 396 3.79 13.76 -23.18
CA LEU A 396 4.69 14.30 -22.14
C LEU A 396 6.18 14.14 -22.53
N ALA A 397 6.53 13.07 -23.24
CA ALA A 397 7.90 12.85 -23.72
C ALA A 397 8.38 13.88 -24.76
N ASP A 398 7.47 14.57 -25.45
CA ASP A 398 7.84 15.66 -26.38
C ASP A 398 8.36 16.90 -25.63
N ARG A 399 8.12 16.99 -24.31
CA ARG A 399 8.50 18.12 -23.44
C ARG A 399 8.01 19.47 -23.96
N ARG A 400 6.90 19.48 -24.70
CA ARG A 400 6.21 20.67 -25.23
C ARG A 400 5.14 21.16 -24.27
N TYR A 401 5.57 21.56 -23.07
CA TYR A 401 4.73 22.13 -22.02
C TYR A 401 5.43 23.26 -21.27
N ASN A 402 4.70 24.17 -20.65
CA ASN A 402 5.18 25.22 -19.76
C ASN A 402 4.51 25.10 -18.40
N VAL A 403 5.17 25.58 -17.34
CA VAL A 403 4.59 25.57 -16.00
C VAL A 403 3.49 26.62 -15.90
N THR A 404 2.41 26.30 -15.19
CA THR A 404 1.22 27.16 -15.06
C THR A 404 0.78 27.27 -13.60
N ILE A 405 1.65 27.80 -12.75
CA ILE A 405 1.37 28.05 -11.32
C ILE A 405 0.74 29.43 -11.13
N ASP A 406 1.33 30.49 -11.70
CA ASP A 406 0.88 31.87 -11.52
C ASP A 406 -0.32 32.21 -12.43
N THR A 407 -1.51 31.84 -11.97
CA THR A 407 -2.77 32.04 -12.67
C THR A 407 -3.91 32.37 -11.70
N GLU A 408 -5.09 32.72 -12.23
CA GLU A 408 -6.29 32.95 -11.41
C GLU A 408 -6.76 31.68 -10.66
N SER A 409 -6.67 30.50 -11.28
CA SER A 409 -6.93 29.23 -10.58
C SER A 409 -5.88 28.95 -9.51
N GLY A 410 -4.61 29.29 -9.78
CA GLY A 410 -3.53 29.21 -8.80
C GLY A 410 -3.75 30.11 -7.60
N LEU A 411 -4.28 31.32 -7.81
CA LEU A 411 -4.65 32.25 -6.74
C LEU A 411 -5.77 31.69 -5.87
N ARG A 412 -6.84 31.17 -6.49
CA ARG A 412 -7.95 30.53 -5.76
C ARG A 412 -7.48 29.31 -4.96
N ALA A 413 -6.59 28.50 -5.51
CA ALA A 413 -5.97 27.38 -4.81
C ALA A 413 -5.14 27.84 -3.60
N ALA A 414 -4.33 28.89 -3.75
CA ALA A 414 -3.52 29.45 -2.67
C ALA A 414 -4.38 30.04 -1.54
N GLU A 415 -5.44 30.76 -1.89
CA GLU A 415 -6.42 31.32 -0.93
C GLU A 415 -7.16 30.21 -0.18
N PHE A 416 -7.61 29.18 -0.89
CA PHE A 416 -8.24 28.01 -0.28
C PHE A 416 -7.34 27.30 0.73
N LEU A 417 -6.04 27.16 0.46
CA LEU A 417 -5.08 26.58 1.41
C LEU A 417 -4.90 27.44 2.67
N LEU A 418 -4.97 28.77 2.56
CA LEU A 418 -4.97 29.68 3.71
C LEU A 418 -6.25 29.54 4.53
N GLU A 419 -7.41 29.39 3.89
CA GLU A 419 -8.68 29.16 4.59
C GLU A 419 -8.71 27.79 5.30
N LEU A 420 -8.19 26.74 4.66
CA LEU A 420 -8.04 25.43 5.30
C LEU A 420 -7.17 25.50 6.56
N LEU A 421 -6.15 26.35 6.57
CA LEU A 421 -5.25 26.53 7.71
C LEU A 421 -6.01 26.96 8.97
N GLU A 422 -7.07 27.76 8.82
CA GLU A 422 -7.89 28.25 9.94
C GLU A 422 -8.61 27.12 10.70
N TYR A 423 -8.99 26.05 9.99
CA TYR A 423 -9.74 24.93 10.55
C TYR A 423 -8.88 23.70 10.85
N SER A 424 -7.56 23.84 10.71
CA SER A 424 -6.59 22.76 10.90
C SER A 424 -6.03 22.68 12.34
N PRO A 425 -5.40 21.55 12.74
CA PRO A 425 -4.64 21.46 13.97
C PRO A 425 -3.52 22.51 14.07
N PRO A 426 -3.16 22.98 15.28
CA PRO A 426 -2.15 24.04 15.45
C PRO A 426 -0.74 23.64 14.97
N ASP A 427 -0.45 22.34 14.90
CA ASP A 427 0.81 21.76 14.44
C ASP A 427 0.78 21.32 12.97
N ILE A 428 -0.25 21.69 12.20
CA ILE A 428 -0.43 21.31 10.79
C ILE A 428 0.78 21.60 9.90
N LEU A 429 1.49 22.72 10.10
CA LEU A 429 2.69 23.11 9.34
C LEU A 429 3.89 22.17 9.54
N SER A 430 3.78 21.24 10.48
CA SER A 430 4.75 20.16 10.72
C SER A 430 4.24 18.78 10.28
N MET A 431 2.98 18.68 9.87
CA MET A 431 2.36 17.41 9.49
C MET A 431 2.68 17.05 8.04
N SER A 432 3.18 15.83 7.87
CA SER A 432 3.29 15.16 6.58
C SER A 432 2.26 14.04 6.51
N TRP A 433 2.55 12.95 5.79
CA TRP A 433 1.62 11.84 5.55
C TRP A 433 1.15 11.15 6.85
N TYR A 434 2.05 10.80 7.76
CA TYR A 434 1.71 9.99 8.94
C TYR A 434 1.20 10.81 10.11
N GLU A 435 1.65 12.06 10.25
CA GLU A 435 1.27 12.94 11.36
C GLU A 435 -0.21 13.34 11.30
N ARG A 436 -0.82 13.35 10.10
CA ARG A 436 -2.25 13.68 9.93
C ARG A 436 -3.21 12.49 10.10
N VAL A 437 -2.82 11.28 9.68
CA VAL A 437 -3.73 10.11 9.76
C VAL A 437 -3.95 9.65 11.21
N ARG A 438 -2.93 9.79 12.07
CA ARG A 438 -3.02 9.40 13.48
C ARG A 438 -4.08 10.18 14.28
N PRO A 439 -4.08 11.54 14.28
CA PRO A 439 -5.13 12.30 14.95
C PRO A 439 -6.53 12.07 14.34
N TYR A 440 -6.62 11.77 13.03
CA TYR A 440 -7.88 11.36 12.40
C TYR A 440 -8.37 10.03 12.95
N ALA A 441 -7.51 9.01 12.96
CA ALA A 441 -7.79 7.70 13.55
C ALA A 441 -8.14 7.79 15.04
N ALA A 442 -7.58 8.74 15.78
CA ALA A 442 -7.90 9.00 17.18
C ALA A 442 -9.19 9.81 17.40
N GLY A 443 -9.90 10.17 16.32
CA GLY A 443 -11.15 10.92 16.37
C GLY A 443 -11.03 12.41 16.69
N ARG A 444 -9.84 13.00 16.56
CA ARG A 444 -9.60 14.43 16.79
C ARG A 444 -9.76 15.29 15.54
N ILE A 445 -9.93 14.67 14.37
CA ILE A 445 -10.08 15.37 13.09
C ILE A 445 -11.33 14.83 12.40
N ALA A 446 -12.19 15.73 11.93
CA ALA A 446 -13.42 15.36 11.24
C ALA A 446 -13.20 14.95 9.78
N MET A 447 -12.27 15.61 9.08
CA MET A 447 -11.93 15.32 7.68
C MET A 447 -10.42 15.28 7.44
N ALA A 448 -9.95 14.45 6.54
CA ALA A 448 -8.54 14.48 6.14
C ALA A 448 -8.36 14.13 4.67
N TYR A 449 -7.57 14.91 3.94
CA TYR A 449 -7.02 14.44 2.66
C TYR A 449 -6.06 13.29 2.95
N GLY A 450 -6.16 12.18 2.23
CA GLY A 450 -5.62 10.87 2.62
C GLY A 450 -5.37 9.90 1.48
N TYR A 451 -4.13 9.44 1.33
CA TYR A 451 -3.85 8.31 0.44
C TYR A 451 -4.49 7.05 1.01
N THR A 452 -5.13 6.25 0.16
CA THR A 452 -5.78 4.98 0.54
C THR A 452 -4.84 4.02 1.29
N LEU A 453 -3.53 4.06 1.01
CA LEU A 453 -2.51 3.28 1.72
C LEU A 453 -2.44 3.54 3.24
N LEU A 454 -2.98 4.68 3.70
CA LEU A 454 -3.02 5.07 5.11
C LEU A 454 -4.33 4.66 5.80
N ALA A 455 -5.34 4.19 5.08
CA ALA A 455 -6.60 3.70 5.66
C ALA A 455 -6.42 2.57 6.71
N PRO A 456 -5.42 1.66 6.62
CA PRO A 456 -5.20 0.65 7.64
C PRO A 456 -5.01 1.20 9.06
N TYR A 457 -4.54 2.45 9.21
CA TYR A 457 -4.34 3.08 10.53
C TYR A 457 -5.62 3.23 11.35
N PHE A 458 -6.79 3.20 10.72
CA PHE A 458 -8.08 3.25 11.42
C PHE A 458 -9.00 2.08 11.05
N GLU A 459 -8.92 1.54 9.83
CA GLU A 459 -9.74 0.38 9.46
C GLU A 459 -9.27 -0.93 10.08
N SER A 460 -7.97 -1.08 10.39
CA SER A 460 -7.43 -2.30 11.01
C SER A 460 -7.35 -2.20 12.53
N ASP A 461 -7.65 -1.04 13.09
CA ASP A 461 -7.68 -0.79 14.52
C ASP A 461 -9.13 -0.72 15.00
N GLU A 462 -9.63 -1.81 15.58
CA GLU A 462 -11.00 -1.90 16.10
C GLU A 462 -11.26 -0.91 17.25
N GLU A 463 -10.21 -0.40 17.91
CA GLU A 463 -10.33 0.61 18.96
C GLU A 463 -10.38 2.04 18.39
N SER A 464 -10.10 2.22 17.09
CA SER A 464 -10.15 3.53 16.45
C SER A 464 -11.60 4.03 16.34
N PRO A 465 -11.92 5.26 16.83
CA PRO A 465 -13.23 5.86 16.60
C PRO A 465 -13.61 6.05 15.12
N ALA A 466 -12.64 5.98 14.21
CA ALA A 466 -12.87 6.08 12.77
C ALA A 466 -13.12 4.71 12.09
N ASN A 467 -12.95 3.59 12.82
CA ASN A 467 -13.25 2.24 12.34
C ASN A 467 -14.75 2.11 12.01
N GLY A 468 -15.07 1.68 10.79
CA GLY A 468 -16.45 1.61 10.30
C GLY A 468 -17.18 2.97 10.11
N GLN A 469 -16.61 4.07 10.62
CA GLN A 469 -17.19 5.41 10.62
C GLN A 469 -16.57 6.37 9.60
N THR A 470 -15.68 5.88 8.74
CA THR A 470 -15.07 6.68 7.66
C THR A 470 -15.85 6.52 6.36
N GLY A 471 -16.07 7.63 5.67
CA GLY A 471 -16.47 7.67 4.26
C GLY A 471 -15.35 8.20 3.39
N TYR A 472 -15.37 7.81 2.10
CA TYR A 472 -14.33 8.10 1.12
C TYR A 472 -14.93 8.89 -0.05
N LEU A 473 -14.38 10.07 -0.32
CA LEU A 473 -14.79 10.93 -1.43
C LEU A 473 -13.59 11.25 -2.32
N PRO A 474 -13.79 11.52 -3.62
CA PRO A 474 -12.76 12.22 -4.38
C PRO A 474 -12.56 13.62 -3.79
N HIS A 475 -11.52 14.32 -4.22
CA HIS A 475 -11.31 15.71 -3.85
C HIS A 475 -12.52 16.56 -4.26
N PRO A 476 -13.02 17.43 -3.37
CA PRO A 476 -14.07 18.39 -3.69
C PRO A 476 -13.62 19.36 -4.79
N ALA A 477 -14.51 19.65 -5.74
CA ALA A 477 -14.20 20.51 -6.87
C ALA A 477 -14.30 22.00 -6.50
N GLY A 478 -13.36 22.80 -6.99
CA GLY A 478 -13.45 24.25 -6.99
C GLY A 478 -14.43 24.77 -8.05
N PRO A 479 -14.77 26.08 -8.03
CA PRO A 479 -15.73 26.65 -8.96
C PRO A 479 -15.33 26.45 -10.43
N GLY A 480 -16.18 25.73 -11.18
CA GLY A 480 -15.98 25.42 -12.60
C GLY A 480 -15.12 24.18 -12.88
N ALA A 481 -14.62 23.50 -11.85
CA ALA A 481 -13.84 22.28 -11.96
C ALA A 481 -14.71 21.02 -11.78
N SER A 482 -14.11 19.85 -12.00
CA SER A 482 -14.70 18.53 -11.72
C SER A 482 -13.98 17.87 -10.56
N GLN A 483 -14.66 16.97 -9.84
CA GLN A 483 -14.03 16.20 -8.78
C GLN A 483 -12.97 15.27 -9.36
N ILE A 484 -11.87 15.10 -8.62
CA ILE A 484 -10.77 14.23 -9.01
C ILE A 484 -10.28 13.44 -7.80
N ALA A 485 -9.67 12.30 -8.05
CA ALA A 485 -8.97 11.49 -7.06
C ALA A 485 -7.53 11.32 -7.57
N PRO A 486 -6.61 12.24 -7.18
CA PRO A 486 -5.24 12.24 -7.67
C PRO A 486 -4.54 10.92 -7.36
N VAL A 487 -4.11 10.21 -8.40
CA VAL A 487 -3.49 8.89 -8.27
C VAL A 487 -2.03 9.04 -7.83
N GLY A 488 -1.66 8.32 -6.77
CA GLY A 488 -0.29 7.97 -6.44
C GLY A 488 -0.08 6.46 -6.45
N GLY A 489 1.03 6.03 -5.88
CA GLY A 489 1.38 4.62 -5.76
C GLY A 489 2.69 4.32 -6.45
N TYR A 490 3.01 3.04 -6.53
CA TYR A 490 4.30 2.58 -7.01
C TYR A 490 4.11 1.56 -8.13
N ILE A 491 4.96 1.65 -9.14
CA ILE A 491 5.23 0.50 -10.01
C ILE A 491 6.38 -0.32 -9.43
N MET A 492 6.45 -1.58 -9.81
CA MET A 492 7.66 -2.39 -9.72
C MET A 492 8.26 -2.56 -11.11
N GLY A 493 9.55 -2.26 -11.25
CA GLY A 493 10.29 -2.33 -12.51
C GLY A 493 11.63 -3.04 -12.36
N ILE A 494 12.26 -3.33 -13.50
CA ILE A 494 13.55 -4.02 -13.59
C ILE A 494 14.65 -2.97 -13.81
N PRO A 495 15.72 -2.92 -13.00
CA PRO A 495 16.83 -2.01 -13.25
C PRO A 495 17.51 -2.30 -14.59
N ALA A 496 17.81 -1.26 -15.38
CA ALA A 496 18.46 -1.42 -16.68
C ALA A 496 19.85 -2.06 -16.57
N ASN A 497 20.57 -1.83 -15.47
CA ASN A 497 21.89 -2.41 -15.19
C ASN A 497 21.82 -3.78 -14.48
N LEU A 498 20.68 -4.48 -14.54
CA LEU A 498 20.56 -5.85 -14.05
C LEU A 498 21.35 -6.82 -14.96
N PRO A 499 22.14 -7.76 -14.41
CA PRO A 499 22.80 -8.78 -15.23
C PRO A 499 21.78 -9.56 -16.09
N PRO A 500 22.03 -9.74 -17.41
CA PRO A 500 21.06 -10.35 -18.32
C PRO A 500 20.60 -11.75 -17.91
N ASP A 501 21.45 -12.53 -17.26
CA ASP A 501 21.14 -13.87 -16.76
C ASP A 501 20.08 -13.87 -15.64
N ARG A 502 19.86 -12.73 -14.98
CA ARG A 502 18.87 -12.57 -13.90
C ARG A 502 17.53 -12.01 -14.38
N VAL A 503 17.49 -11.37 -15.55
CA VAL A 503 16.28 -10.70 -16.08
C VAL A 503 15.09 -11.66 -16.19
N PRO A 504 15.19 -12.87 -16.76
CA PRO A 504 14.01 -13.74 -16.91
C PRO A 504 13.36 -14.13 -15.57
N ALA A 505 14.18 -14.37 -14.55
CA ALA A 505 13.65 -14.70 -13.23
C ALA A 505 13.13 -13.47 -12.47
N ALA A 506 13.69 -12.28 -12.72
CA ALA A 506 13.15 -11.02 -12.20
C ALA A 506 11.79 -10.69 -12.82
N VAL A 507 11.63 -10.90 -14.13
CA VAL A 507 10.35 -10.79 -14.85
C VAL A 507 9.30 -11.72 -14.25
N GLU A 508 9.63 -12.99 -14.06
CA GLU A 508 8.65 -13.95 -13.53
C GLU A 508 8.27 -13.61 -12.08
N ALA A 509 9.23 -13.20 -11.24
CA ALA A 509 8.92 -12.71 -9.89
C ALA A 509 8.05 -11.44 -9.91
N LEU A 510 8.31 -10.52 -10.82
CA LEU A 510 7.52 -9.30 -11.01
C LEU A 510 6.06 -9.63 -11.38
N ARG A 511 5.85 -10.60 -12.28
CA ARG A 511 4.52 -11.11 -12.63
C ARG A 511 3.82 -11.72 -11.43
N VAL A 512 4.50 -12.56 -10.65
CA VAL A 512 3.93 -13.14 -9.42
C VAL A 512 3.51 -12.05 -8.44
N PHE A 513 4.38 -11.08 -8.14
CA PHE A 513 4.08 -10.05 -7.13
C PHE A 513 2.98 -9.07 -7.53
N THR A 514 2.69 -8.95 -8.82
CA THR A 514 1.65 -8.06 -9.36
C THR A 514 0.45 -8.82 -9.93
N SER A 515 0.38 -10.13 -9.71
CA SER A 515 -0.77 -10.97 -10.10
C SER A 515 -2.03 -10.65 -9.29
N PRO A 516 -3.24 -10.89 -9.83
CA PRO A 516 -4.49 -10.75 -9.07
C PRO A 516 -4.47 -11.51 -7.74
N GLU A 517 -3.90 -12.72 -7.71
CA GLU A 517 -3.79 -13.56 -6.52
C GLU A 517 -2.88 -12.93 -5.46
N ALA A 518 -1.74 -12.37 -5.86
CA ALA A 518 -0.85 -11.65 -4.95
C ALA A 518 -1.49 -10.37 -4.42
N GLN A 519 -2.18 -9.61 -5.28
CA GLN A 519 -2.89 -8.40 -4.88
C GLN A 519 -4.02 -8.69 -3.89
N LYS A 520 -4.82 -9.74 -4.14
CA LYS A 520 -5.79 -10.24 -3.16
C LYS A 520 -5.12 -10.65 -1.85
N LEU A 521 -3.99 -11.34 -1.91
CA LEU A 521 -3.24 -11.74 -0.72
C LEU A 521 -2.75 -10.52 0.10
N TYR A 522 -2.25 -9.47 -0.57
CA TYR A 522 -1.89 -8.20 0.10
C TYR A 522 -3.10 -7.58 0.81
N VAL A 523 -4.24 -7.49 0.12
CA VAL A 523 -5.47 -6.91 0.67
C VAL A 523 -5.97 -7.70 1.88
N GLN A 524 -6.00 -9.03 1.77
CA GLN A 524 -6.38 -9.91 2.86
C GLN A 524 -5.46 -9.73 4.07
N ASN A 525 -4.20 -9.33 3.90
CA ASN A 525 -3.25 -9.18 5.00
C ASN A 525 -3.05 -7.72 5.46
N GLY A 526 -3.99 -6.84 5.13
CA GLY A 526 -4.08 -5.49 5.68
C GLY A 526 -3.76 -4.36 4.69
N SER A 527 -3.46 -4.66 3.42
CA SER A 527 -3.43 -3.62 2.40
C SER A 527 -4.85 -3.08 2.15
N ARG A 528 -4.94 -1.78 1.90
CA ARG A 528 -6.14 -1.08 1.41
C ARG A 528 -5.91 -0.43 0.06
N THR A 529 -5.00 -1.06 -0.70
CA THR A 529 -4.58 -0.64 -2.02
C THR A 529 -4.52 -1.86 -2.91
N ASN A 530 -4.88 -1.67 -4.18
CA ASN A 530 -4.80 -2.67 -5.22
C ASN A 530 -4.86 -1.92 -6.57
N PRO A 531 -4.09 -2.33 -7.58
CA PRO A 531 -4.08 -1.68 -8.88
C PRO A 531 -4.99 -2.36 -9.92
N ARG A 532 -5.77 -3.40 -9.59
CA ARG A 532 -6.52 -4.24 -10.55
C ARG A 532 -8.04 -4.23 -10.37
N TYR A 533 -8.80 -4.09 -11.45
CA TYR A 533 -10.27 -4.18 -11.42
C TYR A 533 -10.77 -5.55 -10.98
N SER A 534 -10.15 -6.65 -11.45
CA SER A 534 -10.51 -8.01 -11.05
C SER A 534 -10.49 -8.21 -9.52
N VAL A 535 -9.48 -7.64 -8.87
CA VAL A 535 -9.29 -7.72 -7.42
C VAL A 535 -10.31 -6.85 -6.69
N GLY A 536 -10.60 -5.64 -7.19
CA GLY A 536 -11.66 -4.79 -6.63
C GLY A 536 -13.07 -5.37 -6.82
N ALA A 537 -13.27 -6.19 -7.86
CA ALA A 537 -14.50 -6.94 -8.11
C ALA A 537 -14.64 -8.23 -7.26
N ASP A 538 -13.55 -8.72 -6.67
CA ASP A 538 -13.56 -9.94 -5.87
C ASP A 538 -14.42 -9.77 -4.60
N PRO A 539 -15.38 -10.66 -4.34
CA PRO A 539 -16.31 -10.49 -3.22
C PRO A 539 -15.62 -10.61 -1.86
N ASP A 540 -14.52 -11.34 -1.74
CA ASP A 540 -13.74 -11.44 -0.50
C ASP A 540 -12.93 -10.16 -0.26
N VAL A 541 -12.54 -9.46 -1.33
CA VAL A 541 -11.89 -8.14 -1.25
C VAL A 541 -12.89 -7.05 -0.87
N ARG A 542 -14.04 -6.99 -1.55
CA ARG A 542 -15.09 -5.99 -1.27
C ARG A 542 -15.58 -6.02 0.17
N ARG A 543 -15.72 -7.21 0.76
CA ARG A 543 -16.14 -7.36 2.17
C ARG A 543 -15.13 -6.79 3.17
N LEU A 544 -13.86 -6.62 2.81
CA LEU A 544 -12.82 -6.16 3.74
C LEU A 544 -12.80 -4.65 3.95
N SER A 545 -13.23 -3.87 2.97
CA SER A 545 -13.32 -2.41 3.09
C SER A 545 -14.15 -1.80 1.95
N PRO A 546 -14.99 -0.79 2.24
CA PRO A 546 -15.71 -0.04 1.21
C PRO A 546 -14.79 0.79 0.32
N ILE A 547 -13.51 0.96 0.68
CA ILE A 547 -12.55 1.74 -0.11
C ILE A 547 -12.34 1.18 -1.52
N PHE A 548 -12.44 -0.14 -1.70
CA PHE A 548 -12.22 -0.78 -3.00
C PHE A 548 -13.34 -0.42 -3.98
N GLU A 549 -14.59 -0.52 -3.54
CA GLU A 549 -15.75 -0.10 -4.32
C GLU A 549 -15.72 1.40 -4.62
N ALA A 550 -15.34 2.21 -3.62
CA ALA A 550 -15.23 3.66 -3.80
C ALA A 550 -14.19 4.03 -4.89
N VAL A 551 -12.99 3.42 -4.85
CA VAL A 551 -11.92 3.68 -5.84
C VAL A 551 -12.32 3.19 -7.22
N ASP A 552 -12.93 2.01 -7.35
CA ASP A 552 -13.39 1.51 -8.64
C ASP A 552 -14.49 2.41 -9.22
N ALA A 553 -15.47 2.83 -8.40
CA ALA A 553 -16.51 3.76 -8.81
C ALA A 553 -15.93 5.10 -9.28
N MET A 554 -14.92 5.65 -8.58
CA MET A 554 -14.19 6.84 -9.01
C MET A 554 -13.49 6.60 -10.36
N SER A 555 -12.93 5.42 -10.57
CA SER A 555 -12.32 5.07 -11.86
C SER A 555 -13.33 5.05 -12.99
N TRP A 556 -14.52 4.46 -12.78
CA TRP A 556 -15.58 4.38 -13.79
C TRP A 556 -16.17 5.75 -14.15
N ARG A 557 -16.04 6.73 -13.26
CA ARG A 557 -16.46 8.12 -13.47
C ARG A 557 -15.35 9.03 -14.01
N ASP A 558 -14.21 8.46 -14.42
CA ASP A 558 -13.02 9.19 -14.87
C ASP A 558 -12.45 10.17 -13.81
N GLU A 559 -12.67 9.92 -12.51
CA GLU A 559 -12.16 10.76 -11.43
C GLU A 559 -10.73 10.38 -11.01
N LEU A 560 -10.33 9.11 -11.19
CA LEU A 560 -8.93 8.70 -10.95
C LEU A 560 -8.00 9.33 -11.98
N GLN A 561 -7.17 10.28 -11.56
CA GLN A 561 -6.35 11.08 -12.48
C GLN A 561 -4.89 11.18 -12.02
N PHE A 562 -3.94 11.01 -12.94
CA PHE A 562 -2.50 11.15 -12.64
C PHE A 562 -1.87 12.44 -13.21
N TRP A 563 -2.59 13.18 -14.07
CA TRP A 563 -2.12 14.46 -14.61
C TRP A 563 -1.86 15.55 -13.56
N PRO A 564 -2.37 15.53 -12.30
CA PRO A 564 -1.95 16.49 -11.29
C PRO A 564 -0.46 16.38 -10.95
N ARG A 565 0.13 15.18 -11.09
CA ARG A 565 1.56 14.90 -10.91
C ARG A 565 2.03 14.01 -12.06
N PRO A 566 2.13 14.56 -13.28
CA PRO A 566 2.45 13.76 -14.45
C PRO A 566 3.89 13.25 -14.35
N PRO A 567 4.21 12.07 -14.92
CA PRO A 567 5.50 11.42 -14.78
C PRO A 567 6.56 12.06 -15.70
N VAL A 568 6.82 13.36 -15.53
CA VAL A 568 7.86 14.09 -16.27
C VAL A 568 9.13 14.24 -15.44
N PRO A 569 10.33 14.30 -16.04
CA PRO A 569 11.59 14.41 -15.30
C PRO A 569 11.66 15.60 -14.33
N GLU A 570 10.96 16.70 -14.63
CA GLU A 570 11.01 17.93 -13.84
C GLU A 570 10.07 17.94 -12.62
N ILE A 571 9.15 16.98 -12.50
CA ILE A 571 8.03 17.07 -11.56
C ILE A 571 8.49 17.16 -10.10
N SER A 572 9.53 16.41 -9.72
CA SER A 572 10.08 16.40 -8.36
C SER A 572 10.65 17.76 -7.95
N GLU A 573 11.30 18.48 -8.88
CA GLU A 573 11.81 19.83 -8.60
C GLU A 573 10.66 20.85 -8.48
N ILE A 574 9.60 20.73 -9.28
CA ILE A 574 8.40 21.59 -9.18
C ILE A 574 7.69 21.39 -7.85
N ILE A 575 7.50 20.13 -7.44
CA ILE A 575 6.95 19.78 -6.13
C ILE A 575 7.75 20.45 -5.01
N GLN A 576 9.08 20.37 -5.08
CA GLN A 576 9.94 21.02 -4.07
C GLN A 576 9.78 22.54 -4.09
N ILE A 577 9.76 23.18 -5.27
CA ILE A 577 9.57 24.64 -5.39
C ILE A 577 8.23 25.06 -4.77
N CYS A 578 7.12 24.42 -5.15
CA CYS A 578 5.80 24.70 -4.61
C CYS A 578 5.76 24.49 -3.09
N GLY A 579 6.31 23.38 -2.60
CA GLY A 579 6.34 23.06 -1.18
C GLY A 579 7.19 23.99 -0.31
N GLU A 580 8.11 24.73 -0.91
CA GLU A 580 8.90 25.76 -0.23
C GLU A 580 8.21 27.12 -0.23
N GLU A 581 7.80 27.60 -1.40
CA GLU A 581 7.18 28.91 -1.56
C GLU A 581 5.83 28.98 -0.84
N PHE A 582 4.97 27.96 -1.00
CA PHE A 582 3.67 27.92 -0.32
C PHE A 582 3.82 27.73 1.19
N HIS A 583 4.90 27.11 1.67
CA HIS A 583 5.10 27.01 3.12
C HIS A 583 5.41 28.39 3.71
N ASP A 584 6.19 29.21 3.01
CA ASP A 584 6.47 30.59 3.41
C ASP A 584 5.18 31.44 3.34
N MET A 585 4.29 31.18 2.37
CA MET A 585 2.94 31.76 2.32
C MET A 585 2.09 31.40 3.54
N LEU A 586 1.97 30.11 3.88
CA LEU A 586 1.18 29.64 5.02
C LEU A 586 1.73 30.16 6.36
N ARG A 587 3.00 30.55 6.41
CA ARG A 587 3.62 31.22 7.58
C ARG A 587 3.42 32.74 7.60
N GLY A 588 2.76 33.31 6.58
CA GLY A 588 2.53 34.74 6.43
C GLY A 588 3.77 35.54 6.02
N LEU A 589 4.80 34.89 5.45
CA LEU A 589 6.02 35.56 5.00
C LEU A 589 5.87 36.18 3.60
N THR A 590 4.94 35.67 2.80
CA THR A 590 4.62 36.17 1.45
C THR A 590 3.10 36.16 1.25
N THR A 591 2.59 37.03 0.36
CA THR A 591 1.18 37.03 -0.04
C THR A 591 0.94 35.97 -1.12
N PRO A 592 -0.29 35.46 -1.31
CA PRO A 592 -0.60 34.49 -2.36
C PRO A 592 -0.08 34.86 -3.75
N ALA A 593 -0.31 36.12 -4.18
CA ALA A 593 0.17 36.60 -5.48
C ALA A 593 1.72 36.62 -5.58
N GLU A 594 2.43 36.98 -4.51
CA GLU A 594 3.90 36.95 -4.51
C GLU A 594 4.42 35.51 -4.53
N THR A 595 3.80 34.61 -3.77
CA THR A 595 4.15 33.18 -3.72
C THR A 595 4.03 32.53 -5.10
N LEU A 596 2.91 32.76 -5.80
CA LEU A 596 2.65 32.21 -7.11
C LEU A 596 3.68 32.68 -8.14
N ARG A 597 3.93 34.00 -8.18
CA ARG A 597 4.94 34.60 -9.05
C ARG A 597 6.33 33.98 -8.81
N ARG A 598 6.76 33.88 -7.54
CA ARG A 598 8.07 33.28 -7.20
C ARG A 598 8.15 31.82 -7.61
N ALA A 599 7.10 31.04 -7.33
CA ALA A 599 7.06 29.63 -7.70
C ALA A 599 7.14 29.45 -9.22
N GLN A 600 6.39 30.24 -9.98
CA GLN A 600 6.42 30.28 -11.44
C GLN A 600 7.82 30.64 -11.97
N GLU A 601 8.42 31.74 -11.50
CA GLU A 601 9.74 32.19 -11.94
C GLU A 601 10.83 31.14 -11.66
N ARG A 602 10.80 30.51 -10.47
CA ARG A 602 11.72 29.43 -10.11
C ARG A 602 11.52 28.20 -11.01
N ALA A 603 10.28 27.84 -11.29
CA ALA A 603 9.96 26.68 -12.13
C ALA A 603 10.33 26.92 -13.61
N ASP A 604 10.09 28.11 -14.14
CA ASP A 604 10.49 28.50 -15.50
C ASP A 604 12.01 28.52 -15.68
N ALA A 605 12.74 29.05 -14.68
CA ALA A 605 14.20 29.00 -14.68
C ALA A 605 14.73 27.55 -14.66
N MET A 606 14.07 26.68 -13.90
CA MET A 606 14.40 25.25 -13.83
C MET A 606 14.12 24.55 -15.17
N ILE A 607 12.96 24.76 -15.80
CA ILE A 607 12.66 24.18 -17.13
C ILE A 607 13.68 24.63 -18.18
N LYS A 608 14.02 25.92 -18.22
CA LYS A 608 15.03 26.46 -19.16
C LYS A 608 16.38 25.77 -19.00
N ARG A 609 16.78 25.45 -17.77
CA ARG A 609 18.03 24.72 -17.46
C ARG A 609 17.98 23.25 -17.89
N HIS A 610 16.82 22.61 -17.84
CA HIS A 610 16.65 21.23 -18.32
C HIS A 610 16.59 21.13 -19.83
N ARG A 611 16.01 22.13 -20.53
CA ARG A 611 15.96 22.18 -21.99
C ARG A 611 17.28 22.58 -22.66
N SER A 612 18.22 23.14 -21.90
CA SER A 612 19.54 23.54 -22.41
C SER A 612 20.63 22.47 -22.23
N LYS A 613 20.32 21.38 -21.53
CA LYS A 613 21.14 20.17 -21.43
C LYS A 613 20.65 19.15 -22.44
#